data_AF-A0A9D7I900-F1
#
_entry.id   AF-A0A9D7I900-F1
#
_cell.length_a   1.000
_cell.length_b   1.000
_cell.length_c   1.000
_cell.angle_alpha   90.00
_cell.angle_beta   90.00
_cell.angle_gamma   90.00
#
_symmetry.space_group_name_H-M   'P 1'
#
loop_
_entity.id
_entity.type
_entity.pdbx_description
1 polymer ?
#
loop_
_entity_poly.entity_id
_entity_poly.type
_entity_poly.pdbx_seq_one_letter_code
_entity_poly.pdbx_strand_id
1 'polypeptide(L)'
;MKLRSSVHNLGNFHMRIRNGKRKRCFSYYLINGLNGEADTNKDSTITLSELEMYVGSNVAKETGNKQQPIFEGPNKFSTIIGKLSPPSSNGSGKPAGNSINNHLKINFQEFDSCIFYYDQMTKAITENRLSSSYPNSATAIYKN
;
A
#
# COMPACT_ATOMS: atom_id res chain seq x y z
N MET A 1 61.09 17.89 -0.79
CA MET A 1 60.79 18.02 0.65
C MET A 1 59.29 18.17 0.80
N LYS A 2 58.65 17.33 1.66
CA LYS A 2 57.23 17.37 2.12
C LYS A 2 56.15 16.95 1.09
N LEU A 3 55.14 16.11 1.35
CA LEU A 3 54.77 15.07 2.34
C LEU A 3 53.63 14.25 1.68
N ARG A 4 53.47 12.97 2.05
CA ARG A 4 52.41 12.05 1.56
C ARG A 4 51.00 12.48 2.00
N SER A 5 49.97 12.14 1.22
CA SER A 5 48.70 11.63 1.79
C SER A 5 48.02 10.66 0.82
N SER A 6 47.75 9.47 1.34
CA SER A 6 46.96 8.40 0.75
C SER A 6 45.48 8.73 0.95
N VAL A 7 44.66 8.60 -0.10
CA VAL A 7 43.20 8.50 0.07
C VAL A 7 42.72 7.32 -0.75
N HIS A 8 42.52 6.20 -0.07
CA HIS A 8 41.68 5.10 -0.54
C HIS A 8 40.20 5.53 -0.50
N ASN A 9 39.47 5.10 -1.52
CA ASN A 9 38.06 4.67 -1.49
C ASN A 9 37.00 5.71 -1.06
N LEU A 10 36.10 6.03 -1.98
CA LEU A 10 34.66 5.94 -1.73
C LEU A 10 33.96 5.73 -3.07
N GLY A 11 33.43 4.53 -3.25
CA GLY A 11 32.67 4.13 -4.42
C GLY A 11 31.55 5.12 -4.73
N ASN A 12 31.54 5.60 -5.97
CA ASN A 12 30.40 6.27 -6.57
C ASN A 12 29.26 5.26 -6.71
N PHE A 13 28.55 4.98 -5.61
CA PHE A 13 27.22 4.38 -5.64
C PHE A 13 26.25 5.43 -6.18
N HIS A 14 26.35 5.62 -7.49
CA HIS A 14 25.38 6.38 -8.25
C HIS A 14 24.09 5.57 -8.28
N MET A 15 23.22 5.79 -7.30
CA MET A 15 21.85 5.29 -7.31
C MET A 15 21.09 6.03 -8.42
N ARG A 16 21.18 5.50 -9.64
CA ARG A 16 20.28 5.87 -10.75
C ARG A 16 18.85 5.67 -10.26
N ILE A 17 18.13 6.78 -10.07
CA ILE A 17 16.68 6.78 -9.95
C ILE A 17 16.12 6.43 -11.32
N ARG A 18 16.04 5.12 -11.63
CA ARG A 18 15.19 4.64 -12.72
C ARG A 18 13.74 4.70 -12.22
N ASN A 19 13.02 5.70 -12.72
CA ASN A 19 11.57 5.81 -12.84
C ASN A 19 10.75 5.39 -11.61
N GLY A 20 10.28 6.35 -10.80
CA GLY A 20 8.95 6.41 -10.14
C GLY A 20 8.32 5.20 -9.40
N LYS A 21 8.94 4.02 -9.36
CA LYS A 21 8.33 2.74 -8.96
C LYS A 21 8.61 2.35 -7.50
N ARG A 22 9.53 3.03 -6.83
CA ARG A 22 9.98 2.66 -5.47
C ARG A 22 8.96 2.92 -4.35
N LYS A 23 7.89 3.68 -4.59
CA LYS A 23 6.93 4.07 -3.53
C LYS A 23 5.75 3.11 -3.32
N ARG A 24 5.65 2.01 -4.07
CA ARG A 24 4.49 1.09 -4.00
C ARG A 24 4.86 -0.41 -3.89
N CYS A 25 6.08 -0.73 -3.47
CA CYS A 25 6.56 -2.12 -3.36
C CYS A 25 5.70 -2.97 -2.39
N PHE A 26 5.36 -2.42 -1.22
CA PHE A 26 4.49 -3.11 -0.26
C PHE A 26 3.15 -3.50 -0.87
N SER A 27 2.41 -2.53 -1.44
CA SER A 27 1.09 -2.80 -2.03
C SER A 27 1.16 -3.79 -3.20
N TYR A 28 2.22 -3.72 -4.00
CA TYR A 28 2.44 -4.66 -5.09
C TYR A 28 2.54 -6.10 -4.58
N TYR A 29 3.44 -6.36 -3.62
CA TYR A 29 3.59 -7.70 -3.06
C TYR A 29 2.39 -8.12 -2.22
N LEU A 30 1.72 -7.21 -1.52
CA LEU A 30 0.51 -7.56 -0.79
C LEU A 30 -0.57 -8.11 -1.72
N ILE A 31 -0.85 -7.43 -2.84
CA ILE A 31 -1.87 -7.84 -3.79
C ILE A 31 -1.47 -9.16 -4.48
N ASN A 32 -0.22 -9.31 -4.90
CA ASN A 32 0.25 -10.54 -5.53
C ASN A 32 0.21 -11.73 -4.57
N GLY A 33 0.58 -11.52 -3.30
CA GLY A 33 0.48 -12.52 -2.26
C GLY A 33 -0.95 -13.00 -2.08
N LEU A 34 -1.91 -12.07 -1.96
CA LEU A 34 -3.35 -12.36 -1.85
C LEU A 34 -3.95 -13.03 -3.10
N ASN A 35 -3.35 -12.82 -4.27
CA ASN A 35 -3.73 -13.48 -5.52
C ASN A 35 -3.17 -14.91 -5.65
N GLY A 36 -2.44 -15.39 -4.65
CA GLY A 36 -1.99 -16.77 -4.56
C GLY A 36 -0.48 -16.96 -4.61
N GLU A 37 0.32 -15.91 -4.84
CA GLU A 37 1.78 -16.06 -4.78
C GLU A 37 2.29 -16.37 -3.36
N ALA A 38 1.49 -16.09 -2.33
CA ALA A 38 1.79 -16.46 -0.96
C ALA A 38 1.38 -17.90 -0.60
N ASP A 39 0.56 -18.59 -1.40
CA ASP A 39 0.11 -19.97 -1.14
C ASP A 39 1.27 -20.97 -1.39
N THR A 40 2.13 -21.13 -0.37
CA THR A 40 3.35 -21.92 -0.48
C THR A 40 3.10 -23.41 -0.36
N ASN A 41 2.10 -23.80 0.43
CA ASN A 41 1.72 -25.19 0.64
C ASN A 41 0.72 -25.71 -0.43
N LYS A 42 0.21 -24.81 -1.28
CA LYS A 42 -0.71 -25.08 -2.39
C LYS A 42 -2.05 -25.66 -1.95
N ASP A 43 -2.52 -25.26 -0.77
CA ASP A 43 -3.82 -25.71 -0.25
C ASP A 43 -4.98 -24.77 -0.66
N SER A 44 -4.72 -23.82 -1.55
CA SER A 44 -5.67 -22.78 -2.00
C SER A 44 -6.15 -21.86 -0.87
N THR A 45 -5.44 -21.83 0.24
CA THR A 45 -5.66 -20.95 1.38
C THR A 45 -4.39 -20.16 1.64
N ILE A 46 -4.54 -18.92 2.05
CA ILE A 46 -3.41 -18.06 2.39
C ILE A 46 -3.50 -17.76 3.87
N THR A 47 -2.54 -18.28 4.63
CA THR A 47 -2.39 -17.98 6.05
C THR A 47 -1.65 -16.65 6.27
N LEU A 48 -1.80 -16.07 7.46
CA LEU A 48 -1.09 -14.85 7.84
C LEU A 48 0.44 -15.06 7.81
N SER A 49 0.91 -16.23 8.24
CA SER A 49 2.34 -16.59 8.20
C SER A 49 2.89 -16.62 6.78
N GLU A 50 2.14 -17.21 5.85
CA GLU A 50 2.53 -17.28 4.44
C GLU A 50 2.57 -15.91 3.78
N LEU A 51 1.53 -15.10 4.03
CA LEU A 51 1.48 -13.73 3.53
C LEU A 51 2.62 -12.89 4.09
N GLU A 52 2.94 -13.01 5.38
CA GLU A 52 4.06 -12.33 6.02
C GLU A 52 5.40 -12.74 5.41
N MET A 53 5.64 -14.05 5.24
CA MET A 53 6.87 -14.54 4.62
C MET A 53 7.03 -14.02 3.19
N TYR A 54 5.97 -14.08 2.38
CA TYR A 54 5.99 -13.61 1.00
C TYR A 54 6.21 -12.10 0.92
N VAL A 55 5.40 -11.29 1.62
CA VAL A 55 5.48 -9.83 1.54
C VAL A 55 6.76 -9.31 2.20
N GLY A 56 7.10 -9.82 3.39
CA GLY A 56 8.26 -9.37 4.15
C GLY A 56 9.57 -9.58 3.39
N SER A 57 9.80 -10.80 2.88
CA SER A 57 11.04 -11.13 2.17
C SER A 57 11.20 -10.31 0.87
N ASN A 58 10.12 -10.15 0.11
CA ASN A 58 10.14 -9.41 -1.15
C ASN A 58 10.31 -7.89 -0.94
N VAL A 59 9.61 -7.30 0.03
CA VAL A 59 9.74 -5.87 0.34
C VAL A 59 11.12 -5.55 0.91
N ALA A 60 11.64 -6.39 1.81
CA ALA A 60 12.99 -6.22 2.35
C ALA A 60 14.03 -6.26 1.22
N LYS A 61 13.92 -7.25 0.32
CA LYS A 61 14.82 -7.38 -0.84
C LYS A 61 14.74 -6.20 -1.80
N GLU A 62 13.53 -5.76 -2.18
CA GLU A 62 13.37 -4.68 -3.15
C GLU A 62 13.78 -3.31 -2.60
N THR A 63 13.55 -3.07 -1.30
CA THR A 63 13.90 -1.81 -0.65
C THR A 63 15.32 -1.76 -0.12
N GLY A 64 16.07 -2.87 -0.19
CA GLY A 64 17.39 -2.97 0.42
C GLY A 64 17.32 -2.83 1.94
N ASN A 65 16.37 -3.54 2.56
CA ASN A 65 16.04 -3.54 3.98
C ASN A 65 15.57 -2.19 4.57
N LYS A 66 15.23 -1.21 3.73
CA LYS A 66 14.73 0.10 4.19
C LYS A 66 13.28 0.07 4.68
N GLN A 67 12.49 -0.89 4.19
CA GLN A 67 11.14 -1.16 4.69
C GLN A 67 11.07 -2.60 5.18
N GLN A 68 10.45 -2.77 6.35
CA GLN A 68 10.18 -4.06 6.97
C GLN A 68 8.70 -4.07 7.36
N PRO A 69 7.82 -4.68 6.54
CA PRO A 69 6.42 -4.81 6.88
C PRO A 69 6.22 -5.60 8.17
N ILE A 70 5.29 -5.16 9.02
CA ILE A 70 4.96 -5.82 10.29
C ILE A 70 3.57 -6.44 10.14
N PHE A 71 3.46 -7.73 10.51
CA PHE A 71 2.21 -8.47 10.53
C PHE A 71 1.93 -8.91 11.96
N GLU A 72 0.75 -8.56 12.45
CA GLU A 72 0.29 -8.88 13.80
C GLU A 72 -1.03 -9.65 13.74
N GLY A 73 -1.20 -10.57 14.67
CA GLY A 73 -2.39 -11.41 14.77
C GLY A 73 -2.24 -12.47 15.86
N PRO A 74 -3.35 -13.03 16.36
CA PRO A 74 -3.34 -13.93 17.52
C PRO A 74 -2.66 -15.27 17.23
N ASN A 75 -2.82 -15.84 16.03
CA ASN A 75 -2.10 -17.04 15.60
C ASN A 75 -1.81 -16.98 14.10
N LYS A 76 -0.56 -16.76 13.73
CA LYS A 76 -0.16 -16.54 12.33
C LYS A 76 -0.32 -17.78 11.44
N PHE A 77 -0.20 -18.97 12.00
CA PHE A 77 -0.28 -20.23 11.24
C PHE A 77 -1.72 -20.66 10.97
N SER A 78 -2.66 -20.35 11.89
CA SER A 78 -4.06 -20.73 11.72
C SER A 78 -4.94 -19.60 11.18
N THR A 79 -4.48 -18.35 11.26
CA THR A 79 -5.28 -17.21 10.77
C THR A 79 -5.26 -17.21 9.26
N ILE A 80 -6.41 -17.49 8.66
CA ILE A 80 -6.62 -17.43 7.21
C ILE A 80 -6.94 -16.00 6.82
N ILE A 81 -6.18 -15.48 5.86
CA ILE A 81 -6.36 -14.13 5.31
C ILE A 81 -7.04 -14.17 3.93
N GLY A 82 -6.82 -15.23 3.15
CA GLY A 82 -7.40 -15.39 1.83
C GLY A 82 -7.75 -16.84 1.50
N LYS A 83 -8.72 -17.02 0.61
CA LYS A 83 -9.02 -18.30 -0.04
C LYS A 83 -9.02 -18.09 -1.55
N LEU A 84 -8.24 -18.89 -2.25
CA LEU A 84 -8.25 -18.96 -3.70
C LEU A 84 -9.47 -19.77 -4.12
N SER A 85 -10.34 -19.17 -4.92
CA SER A 85 -11.45 -19.92 -5.51
C SER A 85 -10.85 -20.89 -6.54
N PRO A 86 -11.21 -22.18 -6.55
CA PRO A 86 -10.93 -23.00 -7.73
C PRO A 86 -11.57 -22.32 -8.96
N PRO A 87 -10.98 -22.45 -10.16
CA PRO A 87 -11.55 -21.84 -11.36
C PRO A 87 -13.00 -22.35 -11.52
N SER A 88 -13.96 -21.47 -11.23
CA SER A 88 -15.37 -21.75 -11.44
C SER A 88 -15.57 -22.00 -12.93
N SER A 89 -15.87 -23.25 -13.31
CA SER A 89 -16.00 -23.66 -14.71
C SER A 89 -17.25 -23.12 -15.41
N ASN A 90 -17.99 -22.16 -14.82
CA ASN A 90 -19.14 -21.51 -15.45
C ASN A 90 -19.24 -20.04 -15.01
N GLY A 91 -18.44 -19.18 -15.66
CA GLY A 91 -18.50 -17.73 -15.47
C GLY A 91 -19.70 -17.13 -16.21
N SER A 92 -20.84 -16.99 -15.53
CA SER A 92 -21.77 -15.92 -15.89
C SER A 92 -21.10 -14.60 -15.53
N GLY A 93 -20.77 -13.81 -16.56
CA GLY A 93 -20.02 -12.57 -16.44
C GLY A 93 -20.67 -11.63 -15.43
N LYS A 94 -20.06 -11.52 -14.25
CA LYS A 94 -20.29 -10.39 -13.35
C LYS A 94 -19.14 -9.42 -13.56
N PRO A 95 -19.39 -8.20 -14.05
CA PRO A 95 -18.34 -7.22 -14.17
C PRO A 95 -17.77 -6.93 -12.78
N ALA A 96 -16.44 -6.83 -12.71
CA ALA A 96 -15.72 -6.42 -11.51
C ALA A 96 -16.16 -4.99 -11.15
N GLY A 97 -17.16 -4.91 -10.28
CA GLY A 97 -17.68 -3.67 -9.75
C GLY A 97 -18.18 -3.96 -8.34
N ASN A 98 -17.51 -3.39 -7.34
CA ASN A 98 -18.11 -3.25 -6.02
C ASN A 98 -19.26 -2.23 -6.15
N SER A 99 -20.42 -2.68 -6.63
CA SER A 99 -21.66 -1.91 -6.50
C SER A 99 -22.05 -1.90 -5.03
N ILE A 100 -21.50 -0.92 -4.31
CA ILE A 100 -21.97 -0.54 -2.98
C ILE A 100 -23.32 0.14 -3.18
N ASN A 101 -24.37 -0.63 -3.41
CA ASN A 101 -25.76 -0.18 -3.29
C ASN A 101 -26.26 -0.45 -1.87
N ASN A 102 -25.38 -0.35 -0.88
CA ASN A 102 -25.82 -0.27 0.50
C ASN A 102 -25.95 1.21 0.81
N HIS A 103 -27.18 1.66 1.00
CA HIS A 103 -27.48 2.89 1.72
C HIS A 103 -26.88 2.73 3.11
N LEU A 104 -25.60 3.12 3.26
CA LEU A 104 -24.83 2.95 4.47
C LEU A 104 -25.58 3.66 5.59
N LYS A 105 -26.21 2.89 6.48
CA LYS A 105 -26.52 3.39 7.82
C LYS A 105 -25.18 3.48 8.53
N ILE A 106 -24.48 4.59 8.31
CA ILE A 106 -23.26 4.91 9.02
C ILE A 106 -23.68 5.14 10.48
N ASN A 107 -23.33 4.21 11.36
CA ASN A 107 -23.32 4.48 12.78
C ASN A 107 -22.23 5.53 13.01
N PHE A 108 -22.64 6.79 13.16
CA PHE A 108 -21.75 7.90 13.47
C PHE A 108 -21.13 7.66 14.84
N GLN A 109 -19.89 7.17 14.87
CA GLN A 109 -19.09 7.25 16.07
C GLN A 109 -18.56 8.67 16.16
N GLU A 110 -19.00 9.40 17.19
CA GLU A 110 -18.87 10.85 17.38
C GLU A 110 -17.40 11.38 17.36
N PHE A 111 -16.42 10.47 17.34
CA PHE A 111 -14.98 10.78 17.36
C PHE A 111 -14.18 10.02 16.29
N ASP A 112 -14.78 9.66 15.15
CA ASP A 112 -13.98 9.15 14.04
C ASP A 112 -13.16 10.29 13.41
N SER A 113 -11.83 10.23 13.61
CA SER A 113 -10.87 11.17 13.07
C SER A 113 -11.05 11.42 11.56
N CYS A 114 -11.49 10.41 10.80
CA CYS A 114 -11.73 10.54 9.36
C CYS A 114 -12.88 11.52 9.06
N ILE A 115 -13.97 11.45 9.83
CA ILE A 115 -15.14 12.32 9.66
C ILE A 115 -14.78 13.76 10.06
N PHE A 116 -14.04 13.92 11.16
CA PHE A 116 -13.57 15.23 11.61
C PHE A 116 -12.69 15.92 10.56
N TYR A 117 -11.68 15.22 10.02
CA TYR A 117 -10.82 15.79 8.98
C TYR A 117 -11.59 16.08 7.70
N TYR A 118 -12.56 15.23 7.33
CA TYR A 118 -13.41 15.46 6.17
C TYR A 118 -14.24 16.73 6.32
N ASP A 119 -14.92 16.92 7.46
CA ASP A 119 -15.75 18.10 7.74
C ASP A 119 -14.93 19.40 7.80
N GLN A 120 -13.75 19.36 8.43
CA GLN A 120 -12.86 20.52 8.49
C GLN A 120 -12.33 20.87 7.08
N MET A 121 -12.05 19.88 6.24
CA MET A 121 -11.61 20.09 4.87
C MET A 121 -12.73 20.64 3.99
N THR A 122 -13.94 20.09 4.06
CA THR A 122 -15.10 20.62 3.31
C THR A 122 -15.41 22.05 3.70
N LYS A 123 -15.38 22.38 5.00
CA LYS A 123 -15.50 23.77 5.48
C LYS A 123 -14.44 24.68 4.87
N ALA A 124 -13.18 24.26 4.89
CA ALA A 124 -12.08 25.04 4.35
C ALA A 124 -12.17 25.23 2.81
N ILE A 125 -12.73 24.25 2.09
CA ILE A 125 -13.06 24.37 0.65
C ILE A 125 -14.20 25.38 0.47
N THR A 126 -15.32 25.23 1.19
CA THR A 126 -16.48 26.12 1.06
C THR A 126 -16.17 27.56 1.44
N GLU A 127 -15.28 27.76 2.40
CA GLU A 127 -14.83 29.09 2.85
C GLU A 127 -13.70 29.65 1.97
N ASN A 128 -13.30 28.96 0.90
CA ASN A 128 -12.15 29.33 0.04
C ASN A 128 -10.84 29.57 0.83
N ARG A 129 -10.70 28.96 2.01
CA ARG A 129 -9.53 29.09 2.88
C ARG A 129 -8.38 28.19 2.46
N LEU A 130 -8.65 27.22 1.61
CA LEU A 130 -7.60 26.47 0.93
C LEU A 130 -7.21 27.26 -0.32
N SER A 131 -6.02 27.87 -0.30
CA SER A 131 -5.41 28.45 -1.49
C SER A 131 -4.04 27.79 -1.69
N SER A 132 -3.77 27.37 -2.93
CA SER A 132 -2.45 26.90 -3.32
C SER A 132 -1.99 27.75 -4.50
N SER A 133 -0.72 28.18 -4.50
CA SER A 133 -0.12 28.88 -5.63
C SER A 133 0.22 27.96 -6.82
N TYR A 134 -0.06 26.65 -6.74
CA TYR A 134 0.34 25.67 -7.76
C TYR A 134 -0.83 25.30 -8.68
N PRO A 135 -0.66 25.40 -10.01
CA PRO A 135 -1.76 25.32 -10.98
C PRO A 135 -2.41 23.94 -11.18
N ASN A 136 -2.01 22.90 -10.44
CA ASN A 136 -2.60 21.55 -10.51
C ASN A 136 -2.78 20.92 -9.12
N SER A 137 -2.90 21.71 -8.07
CA SER A 137 -3.23 21.16 -6.76
C SER A 137 -4.71 20.77 -6.72
N ALA A 138 -5.05 19.85 -5.83
CA ALA A 138 -6.46 19.51 -5.55
C ALA A 138 -7.30 20.78 -5.27
N THR A 139 -6.68 21.79 -4.67
CA THR A 139 -7.32 23.07 -4.34
C THR A 139 -7.60 23.96 -5.55
N ALA A 140 -6.82 23.84 -6.63
CA ALA A 140 -7.03 24.60 -7.87
C ALA A 140 -8.18 24.02 -8.71
N ILE A 141 -8.47 22.72 -8.56
CA ILE A 141 -9.45 21.99 -9.36
C ILE A 141 -10.87 22.09 -8.77
N TYR A 142 -11.01 22.28 -7.46
CA TYR A 142 -12.29 22.46 -6.76
C TYR A 142 -12.63 23.94 -6.52
N LYS A 143 -12.49 24.78 -7.55
CA LYS A 143 -13.14 26.10 -7.58
C LYS A 143 -14.37 26.00 -8.49
N ASN A 144 -15.56 26.07 -7.90
CA ASN A 144 -16.81 26.28 -8.65
C ASN A 144 -16.94 27.75 -9.02
#